data_AF-A0AAX6H2B1-F1
#
_entry.id   AF-A0AAX6H2B1-F1
#
_cell.length_a   1.000
_cell.length_b   1.000
_cell.length_c   1.000
_cell.angle_alpha   90.00
_cell.angle_beta   90.00
_cell.angle_gamma   90.00
#
_symmetry.space_group_name_H-M   'P 1'
#
loop_
_entity.id
_entity.type
_entity.pdbx_description
1 polymer ?
#
loop_
_entity_poly.entity_id
_entity_poly.type
_entity_poly.pdbx_seq_one_letter_code
_entity_poly.pdbx_strand_id
1 'polypeptide(L)'
;MKLYKFKGLRERYEIHHKLRYTDEALVAAAQLSYQYISDRFLPDKAIDLIDEAGSRVRLRHAQLPEEARELDKELRQITKEKNDAVRGQDFEKAGELRDREMELKAQISALIDKGKEQSQAEAEASDTGPVVTEVDIQHIVSSWTGIPVEKVSSDESDRLLKMEETLHKRIIGQDEAVKAISRAIRRARVGLKNPNRPIASFIFSGPTGVGKSELAKALAAYYFGSEEAMIRLDMSEFMERHTVSKLIGSPPGYVGYTEGGS
;
A
#
# COMPACT_ATOMS: atom_id res chain seq x y z
N MET A 1 7.29 -23.21 8.22
CA MET A 1 7.99 -22.38 9.23
C MET A 1 7.05 -22.21 10.43
N LYS A 2 7.47 -22.55 11.65
CA LYS A 2 6.57 -22.64 12.82
C LYS A 2 6.18 -21.23 13.32
N LEU A 3 4.87 -20.92 13.37
CA LEU A 3 4.23 -19.68 13.87
C LEU A 3 4.68 -19.22 15.27
N TYR A 4 5.36 -20.07 16.04
CA TYR A 4 5.78 -19.82 17.43
C TYR A 4 6.76 -18.65 17.59
N LYS A 5 7.55 -18.28 16.56
CA LYS A 5 8.48 -17.13 16.66
C LYS A 5 7.77 -15.77 16.73
N PHE A 6 6.57 -15.62 16.16
CA PHE A 6 5.83 -14.35 16.19
C PHE A 6 5.14 -14.11 17.53
N LYS A 7 4.69 -15.17 18.22
CA LYS A 7 4.02 -15.03 19.52
C LYS A 7 4.90 -14.39 20.60
N GLY A 8 6.22 -14.66 20.57
CA GLY A 8 7.16 -14.04 21.51
C GLY A 8 7.54 -12.60 21.19
N LEU A 9 7.37 -12.15 19.95
CA LEU A 9 7.64 -10.76 19.53
C LEU A 9 6.40 -9.88 19.64
N ARG A 10 5.21 -10.47 19.52
CA ARG A 10 3.91 -9.79 19.66
C ARG A 10 3.88 -8.85 20.86
N GLU A 11 4.14 -9.39 22.05
CA GLU A 11 4.07 -8.63 23.31
C GLU A 11 4.98 -7.40 23.32
N ARG A 12 6.20 -7.51 22.76
CA ARG A 12 7.13 -6.37 22.66
C ARG A 12 6.59 -5.26 21.76
N TYR A 13 6.03 -5.60 20.60
CA TYR A 13 5.47 -4.61 19.67
C TYR A 13 4.16 -4.02 20.18
N GLU A 14 3.32 -4.81 20.85
CA GLU A 14 2.10 -4.33 21.50
C GLU A 14 2.41 -3.29 22.58
N ILE A 15 3.42 -3.54 23.42
CA ILE A 15 3.87 -2.58 24.44
C ILE A 15 4.49 -1.34 23.79
N HIS A 16 5.39 -1.52 22.80
CA HIS A 16 6.09 -0.41 22.15
C HIS A 16 5.13 0.56 21.45
N HIS A 17 4.13 0.02 20.76
CA HIS A 17 3.16 0.79 19.99
C HIS A 17 1.87 1.12 20.76
N LYS A 18 1.69 0.58 21.98
CA LYS A 18 0.48 0.73 22.80
C LYS A 18 -0.79 0.32 22.06
N LEU A 19 -0.75 -0.84 21.41
CA LEU A 19 -1.82 -1.39 20.58
C LEU A 19 -1.80 -2.92 20.66
N ARG A 20 -2.76 -3.59 20.02
CA ARG A 20 -2.85 -5.06 19.97
C ARG A 20 -2.83 -5.55 18.53
N TYR A 21 -2.27 -6.74 18.29
CA TYR A 21 -2.32 -7.40 16.99
C TYR A 21 -3.32 -8.55 17.03
N THR A 22 -4.19 -8.69 16.02
CA THR A 22 -4.99 -9.91 15.90
C THR A 22 -4.10 -11.08 15.46
N ASP A 23 -4.51 -12.31 15.78
CA ASP A 23 -3.78 -13.50 15.33
C ASP A 23 -3.76 -13.59 13.81
N GLU A 24 -4.84 -13.17 13.14
CA GLU A 24 -4.93 -13.08 11.68
C GLU A 24 -3.92 -12.09 11.11
N ALA A 25 -3.68 -10.96 11.77
CA ALA A 25 -2.67 -9.98 11.35
C ALA A 25 -1.26 -10.57 11.37
N LEU A 26 -0.91 -11.32 12.42
CA LEU A 26 0.41 -11.98 12.53
C LEU A 26 0.59 -13.07 11.48
N VAL A 27 -0.46 -13.86 11.23
CA VAL A 27 -0.47 -14.89 10.19
C VAL A 27 -0.34 -14.25 8.80
N ALA A 28 -1.10 -13.19 8.54
CA ALA A 28 -1.05 -12.44 7.29
C ALA A 28 0.33 -11.82 7.04
N ALA A 29 0.97 -11.25 8.07
CA ALA A 29 2.31 -10.68 7.96
C ALA A 29 3.32 -11.74 7.51
N ALA A 30 3.25 -12.96 8.06
CA ALA A 30 4.12 -14.06 7.66
C ALA A 30 3.82 -14.57 6.24
N GLN A 31 2.54 -14.75 5.90
CA GLN A 31 2.13 -15.30 4.60
C GLN A 31 2.35 -14.32 3.44
N LEU A 32 1.88 -13.08 3.59
CA LEU A 32 1.96 -12.05 2.55
C LEU A 32 3.40 -11.60 2.33
N SER A 33 4.19 -11.44 3.39
CA SER A 33 5.62 -11.13 3.21
C SER A 33 6.35 -12.26 2.50
N TYR A 34 6.04 -13.53 2.80
CA TYR A 34 6.62 -14.67 2.09
C TYR A 34 6.31 -14.63 0.59
N GLN A 35 5.05 -14.34 0.26
CA GLN A 35 4.53 -14.45 -1.10
C GLN A 35 4.85 -13.26 -2.00
N TYR A 36 4.87 -12.03 -1.46
CA TYR A 36 4.92 -10.80 -2.25
C TYR A 36 6.22 -10.00 -2.08
N ILE A 37 6.98 -10.22 -1.00
CA ILE A 37 8.23 -9.50 -0.73
C ILE A 37 9.39 -10.48 -0.93
N SER A 38 9.93 -10.52 -2.15
CA SER A 38 10.96 -11.51 -2.55
C SER A 38 12.39 -11.06 -2.31
N ASP A 39 12.63 -9.77 -2.11
CA ASP A 39 13.94 -9.13 -1.89
C ASP A 39 14.46 -9.31 -0.45
N ARG A 40 13.63 -9.85 0.47
CA ARG A 40 13.95 -10.02 1.89
C ARG A 40 13.68 -11.43 2.41
N PHE A 41 14.38 -11.81 3.47
CA PHE A 41 14.25 -13.13 4.13
C PHE A 41 13.32 -13.09 5.34
N LEU A 42 12.65 -14.22 5.60
CA LEU A 42 11.92 -14.42 6.85
C LEU A 42 12.90 -14.69 8.01
N PRO A 43 12.60 -14.25 9.24
CA PRO A 43 11.38 -13.58 9.68
C PRO A 43 11.37 -12.04 9.52
N ASP A 44 12.49 -11.44 9.12
CA ASP A 44 12.74 -9.99 9.14
C ASP A 44 11.65 -9.18 8.43
N LYS A 45 11.37 -9.52 7.17
CA LYS A 45 10.31 -8.85 6.38
C LYS A 45 8.91 -8.87 6.99
N ALA A 46 8.58 -9.88 7.78
CA ALA A 46 7.29 -9.95 8.44
C ALA A 46 7.26 -9.10 9.72
N ILE A 47 8.42 -8.96 10.37
CA ILE A 47 8.59 -8.08 11.53
C ILE A 47 8.45 -6.62 11.07
N ASP A 48 9.08 -6.25 9.96
CA ASP A 48 8.97 -4.89 9.41
C ASP A 48 7.52 -4.53 9.07
N LEU A 49 6.76 -5.46 8.47
CA LEU A 49 5.32 -5.24 8.20
C LEU A 49 4.50 -5.01 9.47
N ILE A 50 4.79 -5.78 10.53
CA ILE A 50 4.12 -5.65 11.84
C ILE A 50 4.45 -4.29 12.46
N ASP A 51 5.71 -3.85 12.38
CA ASP A 51 6.18 -2.59 12.93
C ASP A 51 5.57 -1.38 12.21
N GLU A 52 5.57 -1.40 10.86
CA GLU A 52 5.00 -0.34 10.06
C GLU A 52 3.48 -0.26 10.20
N ALA A 53 2.79 -1.40 10.18
CA ALA A 53 1.34 -1.44 10.41
C ALA A 53 0.98 -0.95 11.82
N GLY A 54 1.77 -1.31 12.83
CA GLY A 54 1.60 -0.82 14.20
C GLY A 54 1.79 0.69 14.29
N SER A 55 2.87 1.21 13.72
CA SER A 55 3.15 2.65 13.67
C SER A 55 2.03 3.43 12.96
N ARG A 56 1.54 2.90 11.84
CA ARG A 56 0.44 3.50 11.08
C ARG A 56 -0.88 3.52 11.85
N VAL A 57 -1.27 2.38 12.45
CA VAL A 57 -2.50 2.27 13.25
C VAL A 57 -2.42 3.25 14.41
N ARG A 58 -1.31 3.27 15.14
CA ARG A 58 -1.06 4.23 16.21
C ARG A 58 -1.17 5.68 15.72
N LEU A 59 -0.56 6.01 14.58
CA LEU A 59 -0.62 7.37 14.02
C LEU A 59 -2.05 7.78 13.64
N ARG A 60 -2.88 6.86 13.11
CA ARG A 60 -4.30 7.13 12.83
C ARG A 60 -5.09 7.42 14.10
N HIS A 61 -4.84 6.66 15.17
CA HIS A 61 -5.52 6.86 16.46
C HIS A 61 -4.94 8.02 17.29
N ALA A 62 -3.72 8.46 16.99
CA ALA A 62 -3.09 9.63 17.62
C ALA A 62 -3.44 10.96 16.91
N GLN A 63 -4.28 10.94 15.86
CA GLN A 63 -4.67 12.16 15.17
C GLN A 63 -5.60 12.99 16.05
N LEU A 64 -5.34 14.30 16.14
CA LEU A 64 -6.29 15.25 16.71
C LEU A 64 -7.63 15.10 15.97
N PRO A 65 -8.78 15.17 16.68
CA PRO A 65 -10.09 15.30 16.05
C PRO A 65 -10.05 16.36 14.95
N GLU A 66 -10.81 16.17 13.88
CA GLU A 66 -10.79 17.07 12.71
C GLU A 66 -11.06 18.53 13.10
N GLU A 67 -11.96 18.75 14.05
CA GLU A 67 -12.23 20.04 14.68
C GLU A 67 -10.98 20.66 15.35
N ALA A 68 -10.20 19.86 16.08
CA ALA A 68 -8.99 20.32 16.75
C ALA A 68 -7.81 20.57 15.77
N ARG A 69 -7.82 19.94 14.58
CA ARG A 69 -6.84 20.23 13.52
C ARG A 69 -7.07 21.57 12.86
N GLU A 70 -8.32 21.93 12.59
CA GLU A 70 -8.63 23.25 12.03
C GLU A 70 -8.29 24.36 13.02
N LEU A 71 -8.56 24.16 14.30
CA LEU A 71 -8.15 25.09 15.36
C LEU A 71 -6.61 25.19 15.50
N ASP A 72 -5.85 24.10 15.32
CA ASP A 72 -4.37 24.15 15.33
C ASP A 72 -3.83 24.97 14.15
N LYS A 73 -4.45 24.88 12.97
CA LYS A 73 -4.10 25.74 11.81
C LYS A 73 -4.36 27.21 12.12
N GLU A 74 -5.52 27.54 12.67
CA GLU A 74 -5.88 28.90 13.09
C GLU A 74 -4.89 29.43 14.16
N LEU A 75 -4.56 28.60 15.15
CA LEU A 75 -3.60 28.94 16.21
C LEU A 75 -2.22 29.30 15.65
N ARG A 76 -1.72 28.54 14.67
CA ARG A 76 -0.43 28.83 14.01
C ARG A 76 -0.46 30.16 13.28
N GLN A 77 -1.56 30.46 12.61
CA GLN A 77 -1.73 31.72 11.90
C GLN A 77 -1.76 32.90 12.88
N ILE A 78 -2.56 32.83 13.95
CA ILE A 78 -2.64 33.87 14.98
C ILE A 78 -1.31 34.05 15.71
N THR A 79 -0.59 32.96 16.00
CA THR A 79 0.74 33.03 16.63
C THR A 79 1.72 33.81 15.76
N LYS A 80 1.67 33.61 14.44
CA LYS A 80 2.49 34.34 13.47
C LYS A 80 2.11 35.82 13.45
N GLU A 81 0.81 36.12 13.31
CA GLU A 81 0.30 37.50 13.28
C GLU A 81 0.61 38.26 14.57
N LYS A 82 0.53 37.59 15.73
CA LYS A 82 0.92 38.15 17.03
C LYS A 82 2.39 38.52 17.06
N ASN A 83 3.26 37.62 16.60
CA ASN A 83 4.70 37.88 16.56
C ASN A 83 5.04 39.04 15.61
N ASP A 84 4.32 39.16 14.51
CA ASP A 84 4.48 40.27 13.56
C ASP A 84 3.96 41.60 14.15
N ALA A 85 2.85 41.59 14.90
CA ALA A 85 2.34 42.76 15.63
C ALA A 85 3.31 43.22 16.73
N VAL A 86 3.90 42.29 17.49
CA VAL A 86 4.94 42.59 18.49
C VAL A 86 6.17 43.22 17.83
N ARG A 87 6.61 42.71 16.68
CA ARG A 87 7.73 43.29 15.93
C ARG A 87 7.40 44.68 15.38
N GLY A 88 6.16 44.89 14.97
CA GLY A 88 5.62 46.17 14.52
C GLY A 88 5.33 47.17 15.65
N GLN A 89 5.57 46.80 16.91
CA GLN A 89 5.23 47.59 18.11
C GLN A 89 3.73 47.92 18.25
N ASP A 90 2.87 47.16 17.58
CA ASP A 90 1.42 47.26 17.72
C ASP A 90 0.97 46.40 18.91
N PHE A 91 1.15 46.95 20.11
CA PHE A 91 0.92 46.23 21.37
C PHE A 91 -0.57 45.98 21.67
N GLU A 92 -1.46 46.81 21.12
CA GLU A 92 -2.91 46.66 21.28
C GLU A 92 -3.39 45.43 20.51
N LYS A 93 -3.05 45.35 19.21
CA LYS A 93 -3.33 44.18 18.37
C LYS A 93 -2.63 42.90 18.87
N ALA A 94 -1.40 43.02 19.37
CA ALA A 94 -0.70 41.90 19.98
C ALA A 94 -1.40 41.37 21.25
N GLY A 95 -2.06 42.25 22.01
CA GLY A 95 -2.88 41.89 23.16
C GLY A 95 -4.10 41.06 22.74
N GLU A 96 -4.88 41.55 21.77
CA GLU A 96 -6.06 40.84 21.25
C GLU A 96 -5.70 39.45 20.68
N LEU A 97 -4.61 39.36 19.91
CA LEU A 97 -4.14 38.10 19.34
C LEU A 97 -3.63 37.13 20.40
N ARG A 98 -3.07 37.63 21.52
CA ARG A 98 -2.66 36.80 22.65
C ARG A 98 -3.87 36.19 23.37
N ASP A 99 -4.92 36.98 23.58
CA ASP A 99 -6.13 36.49 24.24
C ASP A 99 -6.83 35.44 23.35
N ARG A 100 -6.88 35.67 22.04
CA ARG A 100 -7.40 34.69 21.07
C ARG A 100 -6.54 33.43 20.99
N GLU A 101 -5.21 33.55 21.05
CA GLU A 101 -4.29 32.40 21.13
C GLU A 101 -4.56 31.54 22.38
N MET A 102 -4.83 32.19 23.52
CA MET A 102 -5.15 31.50 24.77
C MET A 102 -6.49 30.77 24.70
N GLU A 103 -7.49 31.39 24.08
CA GLU A 103 -8.80 30.80 23.85
C GLU A 103 -8.71 29.56 22.94
N LEU A 104 -8.01 29.67 21.80
CA LEU A 104 -7.82 28.55 20.87
C LEU A 104 -7.05 27.39 21.53
N LYS A 105 -6.01 27.69 22.33
CA LYS A 105 -5.28 26.67 23.09
C LYS A 105 -6.20 25.92 24.07
N ALA A 106 -7.08 26.65 24.76
CA ALA A 106 -8.05 26.05 25.69
C ALA A 106 -9.11 25.20 24.96
N GLN A 107 -9.57 25.64 23.79
CA GLN A 107 -10.50 24.86 22.96
C GLN A 107 -9.85 23.58 22.42
N ILE A 108 -8.62 23.66 21.93
CA ILE A 108 -7.85 22.49 21.46
C ILE A 108 -7.62 21.51 22.62
N SER A 109 -7.23 21.98 23.81
CA SER A 109 -7.06 21.08 24.97
C SER A 109 -8.38 20.44 25.38
N ALA A 110 -9.48 21.19 25.39
CA ALA A 110 -10.79 20.65 25.74
C ALA A 110 -11.28 19.61 24.72
N LEU A 111 -11.03 19.81 23.42
CA LEU A 111 -11.37 18.83 22.38
C LEU A 111 -10.47 17.59 22.43
N ILE A 112 -9.19 17.75 22.75
CA ILE A 112 -8.29 16.63 22.98
C ILE A 112 -8.72 15.83 24.20
N ASP A 113 -9.09 16.48 25.28
CA ASP A 113 -9.51 15.82 26.52
C ASP A 113 -10.90 15.18 26.35
N LYS A 114 -11.84 15.81 25.64
CA LYS A 114 -13.11 15.19 25.24
C LYS A 114 -12.90 13.98 24.31
N GLY A 115 -11.96 14.08 23.37
CA GLY A 115 -11.58 12.97 22.49
C GLY A 115 -10.91 11.83 23.25
N LYS A 116 -10.10 12.15 24.26
CA LYS A 116 -9.50 11.18 25.20
C LYS A 116 -10.55 10.56 26.12
N GLU A 117 -11.52 11.31 26.62
CA GLU A 117 -12.61 10.81 27.46
C GLU A 117 -13.57 9.92 26.67
N GLN A 118 -13.86 10.24 25.40
CA GLN A 118 -14.62 9.35 24.52
C GLN A 118 -13.84 8.07 24.20
N SER A 119 -12.54 8.18 23.90
CA SER A 119 -11.69 7.01 23.70
C SER A 119 -11.36 6.23 24.98
N GLN A 120 -11.41 6.87 26.16
CA GLN A 120 -11.30 6.22 27.47
C GLN A 120 -12.61 5.54 27.87
N ALA A 121 -13.78 6.12 27.60
CA ALA A 121 -15.07 5.47 27.84
C ALA A 121 -15.25 4.24 26.94
N GLU A 122 -14.74 4.26 25.71
CA GLU A 122 -14.66 3.08 24.83
C GLU A 122 -13.59 2.07 25.29
N ALA A 123 -12.49 2.54 25.89
CA ALA A 123 -11.43 1.71 26.46
C ALA A 123 -11.74 1.13 27.87
N GLU A 124 -12.65 1.72 28.63
CA GLU A 124 -13.13 1.20 29.92
C GLU A 124 -14.26 0.19 29.74
N ALA A 125 -15.04 0.30 28.65
CA ALA A 125 -15.98 -0.74 28.22
C ALA A 125 -15.27 -1.93 27.52
N SER A 126 -14.04 -1.73 27.04
CA SER A 126 -13.22 -2.76 26.43
C SER A 126 -11.73 -2.47 26.66
N ASP A 127 -11.03 -3.30 27.45
CA ASP A 127 -9.58 -3.29 27.76
C ASP A 127 -8.66 -3.39 26.51
N THR A 128 -8.87 -2.52 25.53
CA THR A 128 -8.46 -2.73 24.14
C THR A 128 -7.96 -1.42 23.55
N GLY A 129 -6.64 -1.23 23.57
CA GLY A 129 -6.00 -0.21 22.74
C GLY A 129 -6.25 -0.49 21.23
N PRO A 130 -5.80 0.41 20.34
CA PRO A 130 -5.93 0.23 18.89
C PRO A 130 -5.59 -1.19 18.44
N VAL A 131 -6.32 -1.74 17.48
CA VAL A 131 -6.11 -3.11 17.02
C VAL A 131 -5.60 -3.11 15.58
N VAL A 132 -4.46 -3.75 15.36
CA VAL A 132 -3.92 -4.02 14.03
C VAL A 132 -4.55 -5.30 13.51
N THR A 133 -5.21 -5.21 12.36
CA THR A 133 -5.94 -6.30 11.71
C THR A 133 -5.22 -6.84 10.48
N GLU A 134 -5.72 -7.94 9.91
CA GLU A 134 -5.24 -8.48 8.63
C GLU A 134 -5.25 -7.41 7.51
N VAL A 135 -6.26 -6.54 7.48
CA VAL A 135 -6.42 -5.51 6.45
C VAL A 135 -5.31 -4.46 6.53
N ASP A 136 -4.86 -4.12 7.74
CA ASP A 136 -3.77 -3.17 7.92
C ASP A 136 -2.46 -3.72 7.35
N ILE A 137 -2.19 -5.02 7.53
CA ILE A 137 -1.03 -5.71 6.94
C ILE A 137 -1.13 -5.75 5.42
N GLN A 138 -2.32 -6.07 4.88
CA GLN A 138 -2.56 -6.09 3.43
C GLN A 138 -2.24 -4.72 2.82
N HIS A 139 -2.70 -3.63 3.45
CA HIS A 139 -2.41 -2.28 2.98
C HIS A 139 -0.90 -2.00 2.93
N ILE A 140 -0.12 -2.35 3.95
CA ILE A 140 1.34 -2.11 3.92
C ILE A 140 1.99 -2.90 2.78
N VAL A 141 1.65 -4.18 2.62
CA VAL A 141 2.21 -5.01 1.54
C VAL A 141 1.86 -4.46 0.16
N SER A 142 0.62 -4.00 -0.05
CA SER A 142 0.23 -3.35 -1.29
C SER A 142 0.99 -2.05 -1.55
N SER A 143 1.21 -1.25 -0.51
CA SER A 143 2.00 -0.02 -0.62
C SER A 143 3.46 -0.30 -0.99
N TRP A 144 4.06 -1.36 -0.44
CA TRP A 144 5.46 -1.69 -0.71
C TRP A 144 5.68 -2.33 -2.08
N THR A 145 4.74 -3.17 -2.51
CA THR A 145 4.90 -4.01 -3.71
C THR A 145 4.20 -3.43 -4.94
N GLY A 146 3.28 -2.47 -4.75
CA GLY A 146 2.36 -2.01 -5.79
C GLY A 146 1.32 -3.06 -6.19
N ILE A 147 1.28 -4.23 -5.55
CA ILE A 147 0.36 -5.32 -5.86
C ILE A 147 -0.80 -5.29 -4.86
N PRO A 148 -2.06 -5.15 -5.31
CA PRO A 148 -3.23 -5.29 -4.43
C PRO A 148 -3.28 -6.69 -3.80
N VAL A 149 -3.14 -6.80 -2.47
CA VAL A 149 -3.17 -8.06 -1.71
C VAL A 149 -4.38 -8.18 -0.79
N GLU A 150 -5.26 -7.19 -0.83
CA GLU A 150 -6.55 -7.23 -0.15
C GLU A 150 -7.33 -8.49 -0.57
N LYS A 151 -8.08 -9.09 0.36
CA LYS A 151 -9.06 -10.12 0.00
C LYS A 151 -9.91 -9.55 -1.13
N VAL A 152 -10.19 -10.38 -2.13
CA VAL A 152 -11.02 -10.00 -3.28
C VAL A 152 -12.31 -9.39 -2.72
N SER A 153 -12.43 -8.07 -2.80
CA SER A 153 -13.64 -7.35 -2.40
C SER A 153 -14.84 -7.90 -3.17
N SER A 154 -16.06 -7.67 -2.70
CA SER A 154 -17.26 -7.90 -3.52
C SER A 154 -17.08 -7.26 -4.90
N ASP A 155 -16.52 -6.05 -4.92
CA ASP A 155 -16.31 -5.26 -6.13
C ASP A 155 -15.25 -5.88 -7.04
N GLU A 156 -14.19 -6.44 -6.46
CA GLU A 156 -13.15 -7.11 -7.23
C GLU A 156 -13.64 -8.47 -7.75
N SER A 157 -14.45 -9.19 -6.96
CA SER A 157 -15.08 -10.45 -7.37
C SER A 157 -15.98 -10.22 -8.56
N ASP A 158 -16.82 -9.19 -8.49
CA ASP A 158 -17.68 -8.76 -9.57
C ASP A 158 -16.89 -8.33 -10.81
N ARG A 159 -15.78 -7.61 -10.60
CA ARG A 159 -14.87 -7.23 -11.69
C ARG A 159 -14.34 -8.48 -12.39
N LEU A 160 -13.81 -9.45 -11.63
CA LEU A 160 -13.25 -10.71 -12.13
C LEU A 160 -14.27 -11.61 -12.84
N LEU A 161 -15.53 -11.59 -12.40
CA LEU A 161 -16.64 -12.28 -13.06
C LEU A 161 -16.99 -11.64 -14.41
N LYS A 162 -16.87 -10.31 -14.50
CA LYS A 162 -17.12 -9.52 -15.72
C LYS A 162 -15.87 -9.31 -16.59
N MET A 163 -14.77 -10.03 -16.31
CA MET A 163 -13.50 -9.80 -16.99
C MET A 163 -13.59 -10.06 -18.49
N GLU A 164 -14.18 -11.18 -18.91
CA GLU A 164 -14.35 -11.52 -20.33
C GLU A 164 -15.16 -10.44 -21.06
N GLU A 165 -16.31 -10.04 -20.50
CA GLU A 165 -17.15 -8.99 -21.06
C GLU A 165 -16.39 -7.67 -21.19
N THR A 166 -15.64 -7.30 -20.16
CA THR A 166 -14.87 -6.05 -20.14
C THR A 166 -13.75 -6.06 -21.17
N LEU A 167 -13.04 -7.18 -21.33
CA LEU A 167 -12.02 -7.33 -22.36
C LEU A 167 -12.64 -7.29 -23.77
N HIS A 168 -13.80 -7.90 -23.96
CA HIS A 168 -14.52 -7.90 -25.25
C HIS A 168 -15.04 -6.53 -25.69
N LYS A 169 -15.13 -5.53 -24.79
CA LYS A 169 -15.40 -4.13 -25.17
C LYS A 169 -14.31 -3.55 -26.08
N ARG A 170 -13.09 -4.10 -25.99
CA ARG A 170 -11.91 -3.63 -26.73
C ARG A 170 -11.36 -4.68 -27.68
N ILE A 171 -11.47 -5.96 -27.33
CA ILE A 171 -10.96 -7.08 -28.09
C ILE A 171 -12.08 -7.74 -28.88
N ILE A 172 -12.02 -7.58 -30.20
CA ILE A 172 -12.99 -8.18 -31.13
C ILE A 172 -12.55 -9.61 -31.45
N GLY A 173 -13.44 -10.57 -31.22
CA GLY A 173 -13.16 -12.00 -31.36
C GLY A 173 -12.20 -12.53 -30.30
N GLN A 174 -11.33 -13.47 -30.68
CA GLN A 174 -10.38 -14.13 -29.77
C GLN A 174 -11.01 -14.74 -28.50
N ASP A 175 -12.23 -15.26 -28.60
CA ASP A 175 -13.01 -15.73 -27.44
C ASP A 175 -12.25 -16.76 -26.58
N GLU A 176 -11.52 -17.67 -27.21
CA GLU A 176 -10.72 -18.67 -26.50
C GLU A 176 -9.55 -18.05 -25.72
N ALA A 177 -8.87 -17.07 -26.31
CA ALA A 177 -7.74 -16.40 -25.67
C ALA A 177 -8.23 -15.59 -24.45
N VAL A 178 -9.32 -14.83 -24.62
CA VAL A 178 -9.94 -14.06 -23.54
C VAL A 178 -10.39 -14.99 -22.40
N LYS A 179 -11.11 -16.07 -22.71
CA LYS A 179 -11.53 -17.07 -21.69
C LYS A 179 -10.34 -17.72 -20.99
N ALA A 180 -9.27 -18.06 -21.70
CA ALA A 180 -8.08 -18.67 -21.13
C ALA A 180 -7.36 -17.72 -20.17
N ILE A 181 -7.22 -16.45 -20.54
CA ILE A 181 -6.63 -15.41 -19.70
C ILE A 181 -7.46 -15.19 -18.44
N SER A 182 -8.77 -14.95 -18.61
CA SER A 182 -9.66 -14.67 -17.47
C SER A 182 -9.70 -15.83 -16.47
N ARG A 183 -9.72 -17.07 -16.97
CA ARG A 183 -9.65 -18.26 -16.10
C ARG A 183 -8.32 -18.33 -15.34
N ALA A 184 -7.19 -18.04 -15.99
CA ALA A 184 -5.88 -18.08 -15.35
C ALA A 184 -5.74 -17.01 -14.25
N ILE A 185 -6.22 -15.79 -14.51
CA ILE A 185 -6.17 -14.69 -13.54
C ILE A 185 -7.09 -14.97 -12.36
N ARG A 186 -8.32 -15.45 -12.60
CA ARG A 186 -9.22 -15.85 -11.51
C ARG A 186 -8.59 -16.89 -10.59
N ARG A 187 -7.99 -17.95 -11.15
CA ARG A 187 -7.26 -18.97 -10.35
C ARG A 187 -6.14 -18.36 -9.51
N ALA A 188 -5.40 -17.40 -10.08
CA ALA A 188 -4.32 -16.73 -9.37
C ALA A 188 -4.81 -15.87 -8.20
N ARG A 189 -5.94 -15.17 -8.36
CA ARG A 189 -6.53 -14.32 -7.31
C ARG A 189 -7.15 -15.12 -6.17
N VAL A 190 -7.72 -16.29 -6.43
CA VAL A 190 -8.25 -17.16 -5.36
C VAL A 190 -7.17 -18.00 -4.65
N GLY A 191 -5.89 -17.65 -4.82
CA GLY A 191 -4.78 -18.32 -4.13
C GLY A 191 -4.46 -19.73 -4.63
N LEU A 192 -5.05 -20.17 -5.74
CA LEU A 192 -4.81 -21.49 -6.34
C LEU A 192 -3.59 -21.50 -7.28
N LYS A 193 -2.68 -20.53 -7.17
CA LYS A 193 -1.42 -20.49 -7.94
C LYS A 193 -0.21 -20.88 -7.11
N ASN A 194 0.84 -21.31 -7.79
CA ASN A 194 2.16 -21.48 -7.17
C ASN A 194 2.75 -20.08 -6.85
N PRO A 195 3.16 -19.79 -5.60
CA PRO A 195 3.77 -18.51 -5.23
C PRO A 195 5.05 -18.19 -6.02
N ASN A 196 5.84 -19.20 -6.38
CA ASN A 196 7.10 -19.06 -7.11
C ASN A 196 6.92 -18.90 -8.62
N ARG A 197 5.72 -18.55 -9.08
CA ARG A 197 5.40 -18.35 -10.49
C ARG A 197 4.63 -17.04 -10.71
N PRO A 198 4.76 -16.44 -11.91
CA PRO A 198 3.96 -15.28 -12.31
C PRO A 198 2.46 -15.53 -12.12
N ILE A 199 1.67 -14.45 -12.02
CA ILE A 199 0.21 -14.50 -11.90
C ILE A 199 -0.38 -15.39 -12.99
N ALA A 200 0.08 -15.19 -14.23
CA ALA A 200 -0.14 -16.09 -15.33
C ALA A 200 1.01 -15.98 -16.34
N SER A 201 1.21 -17.04 -17.11
CA SER A 201 2.18 -17.06 -18.21
C SER A 201 1.46 -17.51 -19.47
N PHE A 202 1.55 -16.71 -20.52
CA PHE A 202 0.84 -16.92 -21.78
C PHE A 202 1.81 -16.88 -22.95
N ILE A 203 1.48 -17.63 -24.01
CA ILE A 203 2.15 -17.54 -25.31
C ILE A 203 1.07 -17.20 -26.33
N PHE A 204 1.22 -16.05 -26.98
CA PHE A 204 0.32 -15.62 -28.04
C PHE A 204 0.91 -15.97 -29.41
N SER A 205 0.39 -17.02 -30.05
CA SER A 205 0.79 -17.42 -31.40
C SER A 205 -0.16 -16.87 -32.47
N GLY A 206 0.33 -16.66 -33.70
CA GLY A 206 -0.43 -16.05 -34.81
C GLY A 206 0.31 -14.93 -35.57
N PRO A 207 -0.26 -14.41 -36.66
CA PRO A 207 0.36 -13.34 -37.44
C PRO A 207 0.37 -11.99 -36.70
N THR A 208 1.13 -11.02 -37.21
CA THR A 208 1.09 -9.65 -36.72
C THR A 208 -0.26 -8.99 -37.05
N GLY A 209 -0.67 -8.00 -36.26
CA GLY A 209 -1.91 -7.24 -36.50
C GLY A 209 -3.20 -7.92 -36.03
N VAL A 210 -3.18 -9.18 -35.59
CA VAL A 210 -4.40 -9.88 -35.12
C VAL A 210 -4.88 -9.49 -33.72
N GLY A 211 -4.14 -8.61 -33.02
CA GLY A 211 -4.53 -8.09 -31.71
C GLY A 211 -3.83 -8.71 -30.49
N LYS A 212 -2.72 -9.44 -30.66
CA LYS A 212 -1.94 -9.99 -29.52
C LYS A 212 -1.46 -8.92 -28.55
N SER A 213 -0.81 -7.89 -29.10
CA SER A 213 -0.32 -6.75 -28.31
C SER A 213 -1.47 -5.94 -27.71
N GLU A 214 -2.59 -5.87 -28.43
CA GLU A 214 -3.79 -5.18 -27.96
C GLU A 214 -4.41 -5.89 -26.76
N LEU A 215 -4.47 -7.23 -26.79
CA LEU A 215 -4.93 -8.03 -25.66
C LEU A 215 -4.02 -7.87 -24.43
N ALA A 216 -2.71 -7.76 -24.62
CA ALA A 216 -1.77 -7.48 -23.52
C ALA A 216 -2.00 -6.09 -22.92
N LYS A 217 -2.18 -5.05 -23.74
CA LYS A 217 -2.49 -3.68 -23.29
C LYS A 217 -3.83 -3.59 -22.58
N ALA A 218 -4.88 -4.18 -23.16
CA ALA A 218 -6.21 -4.24 -22.57
C ALA A 218 -6.17 -4.94 -21.20
N LEU A 219 -5.37 -5.99 -21.09
CA LEU A 219 -5.16 -6.67 -19.81
C LEU A 219 -4.41 -5.80 -18.80
N ALA A 220 -3.38 -5.07 -19.22
CA ALA A 220 -2.65 -4.14 -18.36
C ALA A 220 -3.57 -3.02 -17.82
N ALA A 221 -4.35 -2.39 -18.71
CA ALA A 221 -5.33 -1.39 -18.33
C ALA A 221 -6.40 -1.95 -17.39
N TYR A 222 -6.91 -3.15 -17.69
CA TYR A 222 -7.92 -3.79 -16.86
C TYR A 222 -7.38 -4.15 -15.47
N TYR A 223 -6.15 -4.66 -15.37
CA TYR A 223 -5.63 -5.25 -14.13
C TYR A 223 -4.82 -4.26 -13.28
N PHE A 224 -4.07 -3.37 -13.91
CA PHE A 224 -3.20 -2.37 -13.25
C PHE A 224 -3.70 -0.93 -13.41
N GLY A 225 -4.81 -0.71 -14.12
CA GLY A 225 -5.41 0.62 -14.28
C GLY A 225 -4.76 1.49 -15.36
N SER A 226 -3.67 1.04 -15.98
CA SER A 226 -2.99 1.77 -17.06
C SER A 226 -2.39 0.81 -18.10
N GLU A 227 -2.41 1.20 -19.36
CA GLU A 227 -1.67 0.50 -20.43
C GLU A 227 -0.15 0.64 -20.25
N GLU A 228 0.29 1.73 -19.60
CA GLU A 228 1.71 2.03 -19.37
C GLU A 228 2.32 1.08 -18.32
N ALA A 229 1.49 0.37 -17.55
CA ALA A 229 1.93 -0.71 -16.67
C ALA A 229 2.39 -1.97 -17.43
N MET A 230 2.45 -1.92 -18.77
CA MET A 230 2.99 -2.98 -19.62
C MET A 230 4.46 -2.71 -19.97
N ILE A 231 5.37 -3.53 -19.45
CA ILE A 231 6.75 -3.59 -19.92
C ILE A 231 6.79 -4.44 -21.19
N ARG A 232 7.29 -3.86 -22.29
CA ARG A 232 7.45 -4.54 -23.59
C ARG A 232 8.93 -4.69 -23.91
N LEU A 233 9.36 -5.93 -24.11
CA LEU A 233 10.70 -6.26 -24.59
C LEU A 233 10.62 -6.78 -26.02
N ASP A 234 11.37 -6.17 -26.95
CA ASP A 234 11.43 -6.63 -28.34
C ASP A 234 12.54 -7.68 -28.50
N MET A 235 12.15 -8.95 -28.64
CA MET A 235 13.13 -10.04 -28.75
C MET A 235 13.98 -9.96 -30.02
N SER A 236 13.55 -9.21 -31.03
CA SER A 236 14.33 -8.97 -32.25
C SER A 236 15.61 -8.18 -31.96
N GLU A 237 15.59 -7.31 -30.93
CA GLU A 237 16.73 -6.51 -30.49
C GLU A 237 17.80 -7.35 -29.75
N PHE A 238 17.44 -8.57 -29.30
CA PHE A 238 18.28 -9.46 -28.50
C PHE A 238 18.76 -10.70 -29.25
N MET A 239 18.69 -10.70 -30.59
CA MET A 239 19.10 -11.85 -31.41
C MET A 239 20.62 -12.07 -31.43
N GLU A 240 21.42 -11.02 -31.23
CA GLU A 240 22.88 -11.10 -31.28
C GLU A 240 23.49 -11.37 -29.90
N ARG A 241 24.54 -12.20 -29.84
CA ARG A 241 25.20 -12.57 -28.56
C ARG A 241 25.64 -11.35 -27.72
N HIS A 242 25.99 -10.25 -28.36
CA HIS A 242 26.46 -9.04 -27.68
C HIS A 242 25.31 -8.13 -27.21
N THR A 243 24.13 -8.21 -27.82
CA THR A 243 22.96 -7.43 -27.40
C THR A 243 22.21 -8.06 -26.23
N VAL A 244 22.31 -9.38 -26.05
CA VAL A 244 21.80 -10.09 -24.85
C VAL A 244 22.38 -9.52 -23.55
N SER A 245 23.64 -9.08 -23.57
CA SER A 245 24.31 -8.44 -22.44
C SER A 245 23.62 -7.13 -22.00
N LYS A 246 22.86 -6.46 -22.88
CA LYS A 246 22.08 -5.27 -22.50
C LYS A 246 20.85 -5.61 -21.65
N LEU A 247 20.31 -6.83 -21.78
CA LEU A 247 19.15 -7.30 -21.02
C LEU A 247 19.56 -8.01 -19.73
N ILE A 248 20.61 -8.85 -19.79
CA ILE A 248 21.06 -9.67 -18.66
C ILE A 248 22.10 -8.92 -17.80
N GLY A 249 22.70 -7.86 -18.34
CA GLY A 249 23.86 -7.18 -17.78
C GLY A 249 25.15 -7.64 -18.45
N SER A 250 26.09 -6.71 -18.65
CA SER A 250 27.41 -7.01 -19.18
C SER A 250 28.15 -7.99 -18.25
N PRO A 251 29.10 -8.81 -18.75
CA PRO A 251 30.00 -9.60 -17.89
C PRO A 251 30.93 -8.69 -17.07
N PRO A 252 31.47 -9.17 -15.93
CA PRO A 252 32.47 -8.42 -15.15
C PRO A 252 33.64 -7.97 -16.04
N GLY A 253 33.90 -6.66 -16.09
CA GLY A 253 34.98 -6.06 -16.89
C GLY A 253 34.56 -5.41 -18.22
N TYR A 254 33.26 -5.42 -18.57
CA TYR A 254 32.72 -4.71 -19.74
C TYR A 254 31.89 -3.47 -19.34
N VAL A 255 31.87 -2.44 -20.20
CA VAL A 255 31.04 -1.22 -20.01
C VAL A 255 29.57 -1.63 -19.84
N GLY A 256 28.88 -1.09 -18.83
CA GLY A 256 27.49 -1.44 -18.48
C GLY A 256 27.32 -2.53 -17.41
N TYR A 257 28.40 -3.04 -16.81
CA TYR A 257 28.36 -4.05 -15.73
C TYR A 257 27.60 -3.57 -14.47
N THR A 258 27.72 -2.29 -14.12
CA THR A 258 27.09 -1.71 -12.92
C THR A 258 25.73 -1.07 -13.17
N GLU A 259 25.30 -0.93 -14.43
CA GLU A 259 24.06 -0.23 -14.78
C GLU A 259 22.84 -1.15 -14.81
N GLY A 260 23.01 -2.47 -14.93
CA GLY A 260 21.92 -3.44 -14.91
C GLY A 260 20.97 -3.29 -16.12
N GLY A 261 20.36 -4.39 -16.56
CA GLY A 261 19.45 -4.36 -17.71
C GLY A 261 18.23 -3.46 -17.47
N SER A 262 17.87 -2.69 -18.49
CA SER A 262 16.68 -1.82 -18.56
C SER A 262 15.38 -2.53 -18.24
#